data_AF-A0A921BDW3-F1
#
_entry.id   AF-A0A921BDW3-F1
#
_cell.length_a   1.000
_cell.length_b   1.000
_cell.length_c   1.000
_cell.angle_alpha   90.00
_cell.angle_beta   90.00
_cell.angle_gamma   90.00
#
_symmetry.space_group_name_H-M   'P 1'
#
loop_
_entity.id
_entity.type
_entity.pdbx_description
1 polymer ?
#
loop_
_entity_poly.entity_id
_entity_poly.type
_entity_poly.pdbx_seq_one_letter_code
_entity_poly.pdbx_strand_id
1 'polypeptide(L)'
;MHRRDKASAFFGSNGKVDLRYDAETGYSGTSPPVVVKDVVILGSAMADHPYTKEQHPGDVRAYDVRTGELRWTWSPIPKAGEPGVETWLDDSWTYSGMANVWTMFSADLELGYVYLPTGAPTNDMYGGHRPGNNLYANSLVCVDATTGERVWHFQTVHHDLWDYDNNVAPILMDITVDGQDIKAVVQLTKQAIAYTFDR
;
A
#
# COMPACT_ATOMS: atom_id res chain seq x y z
N MET A 1 -36.86 5.42 -0.31
CA MET A 1 -36.93 3.99 0.11
C MET A 1 -35.62 3.65 0.81
N HIS A 2 -35.52 3.90 2.12
CA HIS A 2 -34.34 3.54 2.92
C HIS A 2 -34.42 2.05 3.27
N ARG A 3 -33.73 1.19 2.51
CA ARG A 3 -33.32 -0.10 3.07
C ARG A 3 -32.20 0.20 4.06
N ARG A 4 -32.45 -0.08 5.35
CA ARG A 4 -31.37 -0.25 6.30
C ARG A 4 -30.72 -1.59 5.96
N ASP A 5 -29.65 -1.53 5.19
CA ASP A 5 -28.87 -2.72 4.84
C ASP A 5 -28.29 -3.29 6.13
N LYS A 6 -28.89 -4.39 6.61
CA LYS A 6 -28.32 -5.16 7.71
C LYS A 6 -27.01 -5.75 7.19
N ALA A 7 -25.95 -5.62 7.97
CA ALA A 7 -24.68 -6.27 7.66
C ALA A 7 -24.90 -7.77 7.43
N SER A 8 -24.21 -8.34 6.43
CA SER A 8 -24.31 -9.77 6.10
C SER A 8 -23.83 -10.60 7.29
N ALA A 9 -24.68 -11.49 7.82
CA ALA A 9 -24.29 -12.36 8.93
C ALA A 9 -23.13 -13.31 8.58
N PHE A 10 -22.86 -13.52 7.28
CA PHE A 10 -21.83 -14.42 6.78
C PHE A 10 -20.46 -13.75 6.54
N PHE A 11 -20.37 -12.42 6.65
CA PHE A 11 -19.11 -11.71 6.46
C PHE A 11 -18.37 -11.56 7.78
N GLY A 12 -17.19 -12.18 7.89
CA GLY A 12 -16.37 -12.21 9.10
C GLY A 12 -17.15 -12.71 10.32
N SER A 13 -17.04 -11.99 11.44
CA SER A 13 -17.83 -12.21 12.65
C SER A 13 -19.02 -11.26 12.70
N ASN A 14 -20.22 -11.78 12.39
CA ASN A 14 -21.49 -11.04 12.42
C ASN A 14 -21.50 -9.77 11.54
N GLY A 15 -20.95 -9.86 10.33
CA GLY A 15 -20.91 -8.77 9.36
C GLY A 15 -19.73 -7.82 9.52
N LYS A 16 -18.67 -8.25 10.23
CA LYS A 16 -17.50 -7.44 10.53
C LYS A 16 -16.23 -8.27 10.49
N VAL A 17 -15.16 -7.70 9.96
CA VAL A 17 -13.80 -8.23 10.08
C VAL A 17 -13.02 -7.31 11.00
N ASP A 18 -12.32 -7.87 11.98
CA ASP A 18 -11.38 -7.11 12.80
C ASP A 18 -10.07 -6.96 12.01
N LEU A 19 -9.70 -5.72 11.72
CA LEU A 19 -8.52 -5.42 10.92
C LEU A 19 -7.24 -5.30 11.77
N ARG A 20 -7.36 -5.36 13.10
CA ARG A 20 -6.21 -5.25 14.01
C ARG A 20 -5.38 -6.54 13.96
N TYR A 21 -4.05 -6.40 13.87
CA TYR A 21 -3.11 -7.53 14.04
C TYR A 21 -3.03 -7.93 15.51
N ASP A 22 -2.93 -6.94 16.38
CA ASP A 22 -2.97 -7.00 17.84
C ASP A 22 -3.50 -5.64 18.35
N ALA A 23 -3.63 -5.48 19.67
CA ALA A 23 -4.12 -4.22 20.25
C ALA A 23 -3.10 -3.06 20.16
N GLU A 24 -1.86 -3.32 19.75
CA GLU A 24 -0.71 -2.42 19.82
C GLU A 24 -0.24 -1.90 18.45
N THR A 25 -0.68 -2.48 17.32
CA THR A 25 -0.16 -2.11 15.99
C THR A 25 -0.43 -0.68 15.53
N GLY A 26 -1.31 0.06 16.22
CA GLY A 26 -1.57 1.47 15.90
C GLY A 26 -2.22 1.72 14.53
N TYR A 27 -2.72 0.67 13.86
CA TYR A 27 -3.38 0.82 12.57
C TYR A 27 -4.74 1.50 12.70
N SER A 28 -5.02 2.42 11.79
CA SER A 28 -6.32 3.03 11.59
C SER A 28 -6.72 2.99 10.10
N GLY A 29 -7.99 3.26 9.82
CA GLY A 29 -8.51 3.36 8.45
C GLY A 29 -8.86 4.80 8.12
N THR A 30 -8.18 5.40 7.15
CA THR A 30 -8.41 6.78 6.68
C THR A 30 -9.01 6.83 5.27
N SER A 31 -8.93 5.73 4.53
CA SER A 31 -9.37 5.63 3.13
C SER A 31 -10.34 4.47 2.92
N PRO A 32 -11.25 4.55 1.92
CA PRO A 32 -12.14 3.45 1.60
C PRO A 32 -11.36 2.24 1.06
N PRO A 33 -11.89 1.01 1.24
CA PRO A 33 -11.36 -0.17 0.57
C PRO A 33 -11.58 -0.09 -0.95
N VAL A 34 -10.78 -0.83 -1.71
CA VAL A 34 -11.06 -1.10 -3.14
C VAL A 34 -11.56 -2.54 -3.30
N VAL A 35 -12.57 -2.73 -4.17
CA VAL A 35 -13.09 -4.06 -4.50
C VAL A 35 -12.74 -4.37 -5.94
N VAL A 36 -12.04 -5.48 -6.15
CA VAL A 36 -11.69 -5.99 -7.49
C VAL A 36 -12.13 -7.44 -7.54
N LYS A 37 -13.00 -7.78 -8.49
CA LYS A 37 -13.61 -9.13 -8.57
C LYS A 37 -14.31 -9.51 -7.25
N ASP A 38 -13.85 -10.56 -6.60
CA ASP A 38 -14.36 -11.12 -5.34
C ASP A 38 -13.47 -10.79 -4.12
N VAL A 39 -12.51 -9.87 -4.26
CA VAL A 39 -11.64 -9.44 -3.17
C VAL A 39 -11.89 -7.98 -2.77
N VAL A 40 -11.86 -7.72 -1.46
CA VAL A 40 -11.82 -6.39 -0.88
C VAL A 40 -10.44 -6.13 -0.30
N ILE A 41 -9.79 -5.04 -0.71
CA ILE A 41 -8.39 -4.73 -0.39
C ILE A 41 -8.35 -3.46 0.46
N LEU A 42 -7.59 -3.52 1.54
CA LEU A 42 -7.46 -2.45 2.53
C LEU A 42 -6.00 -2.15 2.83
N GLY A 43 -5.70 -0.87 2.97
CA GLY A 43 -4.43 -0.38 3.49
C GLY A 43 -4.55 -0.03 4.97
N SER A 44 -3.66 0.83 5.43
CA SER A 44 -3.61 1.28 6.82
C SER A 44 -3.12 2.73 6.89
N ALA A 45 -3.53 3.45 7.92
CA ALA A 45 -2.90 4.67 8.38
C ALA A 45 -2.20 4.39 9.72
N MET A 46 -1.00 4.94 9.85
CA MET A 46 -0.11 4.76 10.99
C MET A 46 0.36 6.14 11.48
N ALA A 47 1.03 6.21 12.64
CA ALA A 47 1.54 7.47 13.14
C ALA A 47 2.82 7.88 12.40
N ASP A 48 2.83 9.06 11.78
CA ASP A 48 3.94 9.62 10.99
C ASP A 48 5.26 9.77 11.77
N HIS A 49 5.16 10.19 13.04
CA HIS A 49 6.31 10.61 13.86
C HIS A 49 6.40 9.84 15.19
N PRO A 50 6.58 8.51 15.16
CA PRO A 50 6.72 7.75 16.40
C PRO A 50 8.00 8.14 17.13
N TYR A 51 7.94 8.10 18.47
CA TYR A 51 9.09 8.39 19.34
C TYR A 51 10.15 7.28 19.34
N THR A 52 9.78 6.07 18.90
CA THR A 52 10.63 4.89 18.83
C THR A 52 10.99 4.57 17.38
N LYS A 53 12.07 3.81 17.18
CA LYS A 53 12.46 3.34 15.83
C LYS A 53 11.68 2.10 15.40
N GLU A 54 11.14 1.38 16.37
CA GLU A 54 10.35 0.18 16.19
C GLU A 54 8.91 0.53 15.79
N GLN A 55 8.44 -0.06 14.68
CA GLN A 55 7.05 0.02 14.22
C GLN A 55 6.67 -1.24 13.43
N HIS A 56 5.36 -1.48 13.30
CA HIS A 56 4.85 -2.55 12.45
C HIS A 56 4.89 -2.15 10.97
N PRO A 57 5.13 -3.09 10.03
CA PRO A 57 5.00 -2.84 8.60
C PRO A 57 3.59 -2.35 8.23
N GLY A 58 3.46 -1.50 7.22
CA GLY A 58 2.20 -0.96 6.74
C GLY A 58 1.42 -1.90 5.82
N ASP A 59 1.15 -3.12 6.29
CA ASP A 59 0.61 -4.20 5.46
C ASP A 59 -0.68 -3.81 4.73
N VAL A 60 -0.75 -4.22 3.46
CA VAL A 60 -1.98 -4.21 2.65
C VAL A 60 -2.57 -5.61 2.68
N ARG A 61 -3.87 -5.71 2.95
CA ARG A 61 -4.54 -7.00 3.09
C ARG A 61 -5.76 -7.09 2.20
N ALA A 62 -5.99 -8.29 1.67
CA ALA A 62 -7.19 -8.60 0.93
C ALA A 62 -8.02 -9.67 1.62
N TYR A 63 -9.33 -9.49 1.55
CA TYR A 63 -10.30 -10.42 2.12
C TYR A 63 -11.29 -10.84 1.04
N ASP A 64 -11.85 -12.03 1.17
CA ASP A 64 -12.98 -12.46 0.37
C ASP A 64 -14.19 -11.54 0.64
N VAL A 65 -14.77 -10.97 -0.41
CA VAL A 65 -15.85 -9.98 -0.28
C VAL A 65 -17.15 -10.57 0.30
N ARG A 66 -17.31 -11.90 0.25
CA ARG A 66 -18.51 -12.60 0.73
C ARG A 66 -18.33 -13.12 2.16
N THR A 67 -17.18 -13.72 2.44
CA THR A 67 -16.92 -14.40 3.72
C THR A 67 -16.10 -13.55 4.69
N GLY A 68 -15.38 -12.54 4.20
CA GLY A 68 -14.46 -11.75 5.01
C GLY A 68 -13.19 -12.51 5.42
N GLU A 69 -12.93 -13.69 4.85
CA GLU A 69 -11.72 -14.46 5.11
C GLU A 69 -10.49 -13.78 4.48
N LEU A 70 -9.38 -13.72 5.21
CA LEU A 70 -8.12 -13.18 4.70
C LEU A 70 -7.62 -14.04 3.54
N ARG A 71 -7.35 -13.41 2.40
CA ARG A 71 -6.87 -14.06 1.16
C ARG A 71 -5.36 -13.94 1.04
N TRP A 72 -4.85 -12.73 1.22
CA TRP A 72 -3.42 -12.44 1.17
C TRP A 72 -3.08 -11.19 1.97
N THR A 73 -1.79 -11.10 2.32
CA THR A 73 -1.16 -9.94 2.90
C THR A 73 0.06 -9.60 2.06
N TRP A 74 0.19 -8.34 1.66
CA TRP A 74 1.40 -7.79 1.07
C TRP A 74 2.05 -6.85 2.09
N SER A 75 3.36 -7.02 2.32
CA SER A 75 4.11 -6.19 3.27
C SER A 75 5.07 -5.26 2.54
N PRO A 76 5.07 -3.95 2.85
CA PRO A 76 6.01 -3.00 2.24
C PRO A 76 7.43 -3.12 2.81
N ILE A 77 7.58 -3.74 3.98
CA ILE A 77 8.87 -4.00 4.62
C ILE A 77 9.25 -5.46 4.35
N PRO A 78 10.30 -5.72 3.55
CA PRO A 78 10.71 -7.07 3.19
C PRO A 78 11.28 -7.82 4.39
N LYS A 79 11.18 -9.15 4.34
CA LYS A 79 11.78 -10.06 5.32
C LYS A 79 13.08 -10.66 4.81
N ALA A 80 13.82 -11.35 5.69
CA ALA A 80 15.00 -12.11 5.32
C ALA A 80 14.76 -13.02 4.10
N GLY A 81 15.54 -12.81 3.04
CA GLY A 81 15.46 -13.57 1.79
C GLY A 81 14.42 -13.06 0.78
N GLU A 82 13.63 -12.04 1.11
CA GLU A 82 12.70 -11.41 0.18
C GLU A 82 13.40 -10.30 -0.64
N PRO A 83 12.99 -10.07 -1.91
CA PRO A 83 13.54 -8.99 -2.71
C PRO A 83 13.36 -7.62 -2.04
N GLY A 84 14.39 -6.77 -2.10
CA GLY A 84 14.38 -5.43 -1.53
C GLY A 84 14.98 -5.37 -0.12
N VAL A 85 15.11 -6.50 0.58
CA VAL A 85 15.71 -6.56 1.93
C VAL A 85 17.14 -6.04 1.95
N GLU A 86 17.89 -6.24 0.87
CA GLU A 86 19.26 -5.76 0.69
C GLU A 86 19.37 -4.22 0.69
N THR A 87 18.25 -3.52 0.49
CA THR A 87 18.18 -2.06 0.51
C THR A 87 17.98 -1.48 1.91
N TRP A 88 17.79 -2.33 2.92
CA TRP A 88 17.68 -1.98 4.33
C TRP A 88 18.96 -2.35 5.03
N LEU A 89 19.89 -1.40 5.10
CA LEU A 89 21.20 -1.62 5.70
C LEU A 89 21.08 -1.79 7.21
N ASP A 90 22.10 -2.40 7.81
CA ASP A 90 22.20 -2.69 9.25
C ASP A 90 20.99 -3.48 9.81
N ASP A 91 20.41 -4.34 8.97
CA ASP A 91 19.20 -5.12 9.26
C ASP A 91 18.02 -4.27 9.75
N SER A 92 17.96 -3.01 9.30
CA SER A 92 16.94 -2.05 9.74
C SER A 92 15.51 -2.47 9.42
N TRP A 93 15.32 -3.35 8.43
CA TRP A 93 14.04 -3.99 8.10
C TRP A 93 13.45 -4.81 9.26
N THR A 94 14.27 -5.25 10.24
CA THR A 94 13.80 -6.09 11.36
C THR A 94 12.98 -5.34 12.41
N TYR A 95 13.09 -4.02 12.45
CA TYR A 95 12.37 -3.16 13.40
C TYR A 95 11.66 -1.98 12.75
N SER A 96 12.08 -1.56 11.54
CA SER A 96 11.41 -0.48 10.83
C SER A 96 10.02 -0.93 10.35
N GLY A 97 9.08 -0.01 10.32
CA GLY A 97 7.71 -0.27 9.91
C GLY A 97 7.17 0.78 8.95
N MET A 98 5.85 0.95 8.97
CA MET A 98 5.11 1.91 8.13
C MET A 98 5.28 1.59 6.65
N ALA A 99 5.57 2.58 5.80
CA ALA A 99 5.45 2.43 4.34
C ALA A 99 4.05 1.95 3.90
N ASN A 100 3.05 2.32 4.68
CA ASN A 100 1.65 1.94 4.51
C ASN A 100 1.01 2.65 3.30
N VAL A 101 -0.11 2.09 2.84
CA VAL A 101 -1.04 2.79 1.95
C VAL A 101 -2.17 3.38 2.77
N TRP A 102 -2.06 4.66 3.13
CA TRP A 102 -3.11 5.38 3.87
C TRP A 102 -4.10 6.13 2.97
N THR A 103 -3.73 6.36 1.72
CA THR A 103 -4.57 7.00 0.70
C THR A 103 -5.42 5.98 -0.06
N MET A 104 -6.05 6.40 -1.15
CA MET A 104 -6.86 5.55 -2.02
C MET A 104 -5.98 4.73 -2.97
N PHE A 105 -6.40 3.49 -3.21
CA PHE A 105 -5.91 2.64 -4.29
C PHE A 105 -6.51 3.04 -5.64
N SER A 106 -5.88 2.57 -6.71
CA SER A 106 -6.51 2.48 -8.03
C SER A 106 -6.39 1.06 -8.55
N ALA A 107 -7.31 0.66 -9.44
CA ALA A 107 -7.35 -0.69 -9.97
C ALA A 107 -7.67 -0.70 -11.47
N ASP A 108 -6.96 -1.52 -12.22
CA ASP A 108 -7.28 -1.84 -13.60
C ASP A 108 -8.09 -3.15 -13.62
N LEU A 109 -9.39 -3.06 -13.90
CA LEU A 109 -10.29 -4.21 -13.86
C LEU A 109 -10.12 -5.16 -15.05
N GLU A 110 -9.52 -4.70 -16.15
CA GLU A 110 -9.23 -5.55 -17.31
C GLU A 110 -8.02 -6.44 -17.04
N LEU A 111 -6.97 -5.85 -16.46
CA LEU A 111 -5.76 -6.59 -16.07
C LEU A 111 -5.94 -7.36 -14.76
N GLY A 112 -6.83 -6.89 -13.88
CA GLY A 112 -6.98 -7.43 -12.52
C GLY A 112 -5.88 -6.95 -11.57
N TYR A 113 -5.28 -5.79 -11.85
CA TYR A 113 -4.18 -5.21 -11.07
C TYR A 113 -4.66 -4.09 -10.15
N VAL A 114 -3.97 -3.95 -9.02
CA VAL A 114 -4.18 -2.88 -8.05
C VAL A 114 -2.87 -2.16 -7.82
N TYR A 115 -2.95 -0.83 -7.80
CA TYR A 115 -1.81 0.06 -7.63
C TYR A 115 -1.81 0.62 -6.20
N LEU A 116 -0.70 0.38 -5.51
CA LEU A 116 -0.46 0.68 -4.10
C LEU A 116 0.52 1.86 -4.01
N PRO A 117 0.04 3.08 -3.73
CA PRO A 117 0.91 4.22 -3.46
C PRO A 117 1.38 4.18 -1.99
N THR A 118 2.60 3.71 -1.74
CA THR A 118 3.16 3.59 -0.38
C THR A 118 3.76 4.89 0.12
N GLY A 119 3.68 5.09 1.44
CA GLY A 119 4.28 6.22 2.14
C GLY A 119 5.71 5.97 2.63
N ALA A 120 6.19 6.88 3.46
CA ALA A 120 7.49 6.84 4.10
C ALA A 120 7.60 5.71 5.14
N PRO A 121 8.82 5.21 5.40
CA PRO A 121 9.06 4.26 6.46
C PRO A 121 9.39 4.98 7.78
N THR A 122 9.21 4.27 8.88
CA THR A 122 9.48 4.79 10.23
C THR A 122 10.88 5.40 10.36
N ASN A 123 11.07 6.66 10.73
CA ASN A 123 10.13 7.75 10.98
C ASN A 123 10.12 8.70 9.76
N ASP A 124 8.99 9.34 9.45
CA ASP A 124 8.82 10.11 8.20
C ASP A 124 9.83 11.27 8.04
N MET A 125 10.33 11.80 9.16
CA MET A 125 11.26 12.93 9.20
C MET A 125 12.66 12.55 9.73
N TYR A 126 12.91 11.26 9.99
CA TYR A 126 14.20 10.79 10.48
C TYR A 126 14.54 9.37 9.97
N GLY A 127 15.60 9.28 9.16
CA GLY A 127 16.08 8.04 8.57
C GLY A 127 17.34 7.46 9.21
N GLY A 128 17.90 8.07 10.25
CA GLY A 128 19.21 7.65 10.81
C GLY A 128 19.22 6.23 11.41
N HIS A 129 18.05 5.66 11.72
CA HIS A 129 17.92 4.27 12.15
C HIS A 129 17.61 3.29 11.01
N ARG A 130 17.45 3.76 9.77
CA ARG A 130 17.10 2.91 8.63
C ARG A 130 17.96 3.25 7.40
N PRO A 131 19.29 3.10 7.50
CA PRO A 131 20.17 3.39 6.38
C PRO A 131 19.82 2.55 5.14
N GLY A 132 20.04 3.10 3.95
CA GLY A 132 19.71 2.46 2.67
C GLY A 132 18.44 3.01 2.03
N ASN A 133 18.10 2.49 0.84
CA ASN A 133 17.01 3.03 0.02
C ASN A 133 15.61 2.76 0.62
N ASN A 134 15.49 1.77 1.51
CA ASN A 134 14.24 1.41 2.19
C ASN A 134 13.11 0.93 1.24
N LEU A 135 13.41 0.11 0.24
CA LEU A 135 12.41 -0.43 -0.69
C LEU A 135 11.48 -1.42 0.06
N TYR A 136 10.14 -1.31 0.06
CA TYR A 136 9.23 -0.67 -0.90
C TYR A 136 8.55 0.62 -0.40
N ALA A 137 9.20 1.40 0.47
CA ALA A 137 8.68 2.70 0.88
C ALA A 137 8.68 3.71 -0.29
N ASN A 138 7.82 4.73 -0.18
CA ASN A 138 7.67 5.80 -1.17
C ASN A 138 7.64 5.27 -2.61
N SER A 139 6.81 4.26 -2.86
CA SER A 139 6.79 3.53 -4.12
C SER A 139 5.39 3.51 -4.70
N LEU A 140 5.31 3.39 -6.02
CA LEU A 140 4.14 2.88 -6.70
C LEU A 140 4.36 1.38 -6.90
N VAL A 141 3.60 0.55 -6.21
CA VAL A 141 3.67 -0.91 -6.34
C VAL A 141 2.44 -1.43 -7.05
N CYS A 142 2.62 -2.23 -8.10
CA CYS A 142 1.52 -2.91 -8.78
C CYS A 142 1.47 -4.37 -8.33
N VAL A 143 0.31 -4.82 -7.87
CA VAL A 143 0.06 -6.21 -7.45
C VAL A 143 -1.11 -6.81 -8.21
N ASP A 144 -1.10 -8.12 -8.41
CA ASP A 144 -2.28 -8.86 -8.82
C ASP A 144 -3.31 -8.83 -7.68
N ALA A 145 -4.54 -8.40 -7.98
CA ALA A 145 -5.57 -8.21 -6.96
C ALA A 145 -5.94 -9.52 -6.24
N THR A 146 -5.85 -10.66 -6.93
CA THR A 146 -6.35 -11.94 -6.42
C THR A 146 -5.33 -12.64 -5.53
N THR A 147 -4.04 -12.47 -5.84
CA THR A 147 -2.93 -13.18 -5.20
C THR A 147 -2.06 -12.30 -4.30
N GLY A 148 -2.05 -10.99 -4.52
CA GLY A 148 -1.14 -10.05 -3.87
C GLY A 148 0.29 -10.12 -4.39
N GLU A 149 0.57 -10.91 -5.44
CA GLU A 149 1.89 -11.00 -6.03
C GLU A 149 2.27 -9.70 -6.73
N ARG A 150 3.49 -9.22 -6.47
CA ARG A 150 4.02 -7.99 -7.07
C ARG A 150 4.29 -8.21 -8.56
N VAL A 151 3.59 -7.48 -9.42
CA VAL A 151 3.82 -7.45 -10.87
C VAL A 151 5.04 -6.57 -11.18
N TRP A 152 5.02 -5.32 -10.72
CA TRP A 152 6.11 -4.37 -10.89
C TRP A 152 6.08 -3.32 -9.77
N HIS A 153 7.13 -2.51 -9.67
CA HIS A 153 7.15 -1.34 -8.77
C HIS A 153 8.07 -0.25 -9.33
N PHE A 154 7.90 0.97 -8.82
CA PHE A 154 8.82 2.08 -8.99
C PHE A 154 8.93 2.88 -7.70
N GLN A 155 10.14 3.08 -7.19
CA GLN A 155 10.41 3.87 -5.98
C GLN A 155 10.66 5.34 -6.34
N THR A 156 9.80 6.24 -5.88
CA THR A 156 9.86 7.69 -6.18
C THR A 156 10.85 8.43 -5.27
N VAL A 157 11.01 7.96 -4.03
CA VAL A 157 11.97 8.51 -3.06
C VAL A 157 12.83 7.40 -2.49
N HIS A 158 14.15 7.56 -2.56
CA HIS A 158 15.09 6.66 -1.90
C HIS A 158 15.47 7.29 -0.56
N HIS A 159 15.38 6.52 0.52
CA HIS A 159 15.72 6.98 1.88
C HIS A 159 15.00 8.29 2.27
N ASP A 160 13.68 8.25 2.36
CA ASP A 160 12.90 9.46 2.65
C ASP A 160 13.23 10.06 4.04
N LEU A 161 13.27 11.38 4.10
CA LEU A 161 13.56 12.21 5.27
C LEU A 161 12.59 13.41 5.41
N TRP A 162 11.60 13.52 4.52
CA TRP A 162 10.80 14.73 4.34
C TRP A 162 9.30 14.47 4.26
N ASP A 163 8.83 13.28 4.66
CA ASP A 163 7.43 12.88 4.51
C ASP A 163 6.94 13.08 3.06
N TYR A 164 7.66 12.52 2.08
CA TYR A 164 7.32 12.57 0.66
C TYR A 164 6.54 11.35 0.20
N ASP A 165 5.50 11.02 0.95
CA ASP A 165 4.51 10.00 0.59
C ASP A 165 3.95 10.18 -0.83
N ASN A 166 3.67 9.05 -1.46
CA ASN A 166 2.77 9.00 -2.61
C ASN A 166 1.32 9.17 -2.12
N ASN A 167 0.89 10.41 -1.95
CA ASN A 167 -0.35 10.76 -1.25
C ASN A 167 -1.62 10.71 -2.12
N VAL A 168 -1.47 10.57 -3.45
CA VAL A 168 -2.56 10.62 -4.41
C VAL A 168 -2.86 9.22 -4.95
N ALA A 169 -4.14 8.90 -5.15
CA ALA A 169 -4.55 7.71 -5.88
C ALA A 169 -3.91 7.69 -7.28
N PRO A 170 -3.26 6.59 -7.72
CA PRO A 170 -2.68 6.51 -9.05
C PRO A 170 -3.76 6.73 -10.13
N ILE A 171 -3.51 7.57 -11.13
CA ILE A 171 -4.52 7.91 -12.14
C ILE A 171 -4.35 6.99 -13.34
N LEU A 172 -5.35 6.16 -13.63
CA LEU A 172 -5.36 5.34 -14.85
C LEU A 172 -6.01 6.14 -15.98
N MET A 173 -5.30 6.29 -17.08
CA MET A 173 -5.76 7.05 -18.24
C MET A 173 -5.14 6.51 -19.53
N ASP A 174 -5.81 6.69 -20.64
CA ASP A 174 -5.25 6.37 -21.95
C ASP A 174 -4.70 7.66 -22.56
N ILE A 175 -3.44 7.63 -23.00
CA ILE A 175 -2.72 8.79 -23.55
C ILE A 175 -2.09 8.43 -24.89
N THR A 176 -1.81 9.43 -25.71
CA THR A 176 -1.04 9.27 -26.95
C THR A 176 0.32 9.93 -26.80
N VAL A 177 1.40 9.18 -26.96
CA VAL A 177 2.79 9.67 -26.92
C VAL A 177 3.46 9.34 -28.25
N ASP A 178 3.95 10.36 -28.96
CA ASP A 178 4.59 10.21 -30.28
C ASP A 178 3.77 9.38 -31.30
N GLY A 179 2.44 9.49 -31.23
CA GLY A 179 1.51 8.78 -32.09
C GLY A 179 1.18 7.34 -31.65
N GLN A 180 1.66 6.88 -30.50
CA GLN A 180 1.32 5.59 -29.91
C GLN A 180 0.33 5.74 -28.77
N ASP A 181 -0.75 4.96 -28.79
CA ASP A 181 -1.72 4.90 -27.69
C ASP A 181 -1.19 4.01 -26.56
N ILE A 182 -1.15 4.57 -25.35
CA ILE A 182 -0.61 3.93 -24.14
C ILE A 182 -1.68 3.94 -23.06
N LYS A 183 -1.89 2.77 -22.46
CA LYS A 183 -2.64 2.64 -21.21
C LYS A 183 -1.72 3.05 -20.06
N ALA A 184 -1.81 4.30 -19.62
CA ALA A 184 -0.92 4.85 -18.62
C ALA A 184 -1.45 4.76 -17.18
N VAL A 185 -0.54 4.65 -16.22
CA VAL A 185 -0.76 4.96 -14.81
C VAL A 185 0.11 6.15 -14.41
N VAL A 186 -0.49 7.16 -13.79
CA VAL A 186 0.19 8.39 -13.38
C VAL A 186 0.17 8.54 -11.86
N GLN A 187 1.33 8.62 -11.23
CA GLN A 187 1.48 8.93 -9.81
C GLN A 187 1.86 10.40 -9.62
N LEU A 188 0.95 11.17 -9.03
CA LEU A 188 1.25 12.50 -8.49
C LEU A 188 1.80 12.35 -7.07
N THR A 189 2.82 13.14 -6.72
CA THR A 189 3.58 12.99 -5.48
C THR A 189 3.75 14.30 -4.73
N LYS A 190 4.05 14.23 -3.43
CA LYS A 190 4.44 15.40 -2.61
C LYS A 190 5.74 16.09 -3.11
N GLN A 191 6.51 15.42 -3.98
CA GLN A 191 7.69 16.01 -4.64
C GLN A 191 7.35 17.05 -5.73
N ALA A 192 6.06 17.31 -5.98
CA ALA A 192 5.57 18.12 -7.11
C ALA A 192 5.98 17.55 -8.49
N ILE A 193 6.14 16.23 -8.58
CA ILE A 193 6.45 15.49 -9.80
C ILE A 193 5.28 14.55 -10.14
N ALA A 194 4.96 14.46 -11.43
CA ALA A 194 4.08 13.45 -12.00
C ALA A 194 4.92 12.35 -12.67
N TYR A 195 4.88 11.14 -12.13
CA TYR A 195 5.53 9.97 -12.72
C TYR A 195 4.50 9.21 -13.56
N THR A 196 4.82 8.93 -14.83
CA THR A 196 3.90 8.27 -15.77
C THR A 196 4.52 6.97 -16.28
N PHE A 197 3.76 5.89 -16.23
CA PHE A 197 4.19 4.54 -16.63
C PHE A 197 3.18 3.92 -17.59
N ASP A 198 3.65 3.01 -18.45
CA ASP A 198 2.80 2.04 -19.14
C ASP A 198 2.35 0.99 -18.12
N ARG A 199 1.04 0.72 -18.05
CA ARG A 199 0.41 0.05 -16.90
C ARG A 199 0.17 -1.43 -17.12
#